data_AF-A0A382LSD3-F1
#
_entry.id   AF-A0A382LSD3-F1
#
_cell.length_a   1.000
_cell.length_b   1.000
_cell.length_c   1.000
_cell.angle_alpha   90.00
_cell.angle_beta   90.00
_cell.angle_gamma   90.00
#
_symmetry.space_group_name_H-M   'P 1'
#
loop_
_entity.id
_entity.type
_entity.pdbx_description
1 polymer ?
#
loop_
_entity_poly.entity_id
_entity_poly.type
_entity_poly.pdbx_seq_one_letter_code
_entity_poly.pdbx_strand_id
1 'polypeptide(L)' 'MGIIIDIQKEIIDEFEMFNDWMQKYEYLIDLGKDLPKIKEKYKTENNVIKGCQSKVWLHAEGKEDKIIYAADSNAIITKG' A
#
# COMPACT_ATOMS: atom_id res chain seq x y z
N MET A 1 -9.14 -7.72 -16.81
CA MET A 1 -8.62 -6.38 -16.46
C MET A 1 -9.81 -5.58 -15.98
N GLY A 2 -10.04 -5.57 -14.67
CA GLY A 2 -11.18 -4.86 -14.06
C GLY A 2 -10.98 -3.36 -14.16
N ILE A 3 -12.08 -2.62 -14.23
CA ILE A 3 -12.05 -1.16 -14.08
C ILE A 3 -11.68 -0.88 -12.61
N ILE A 4 -11.06 0.26 -12.31
CA ILE A 4 -10.67 0.64 -10.93
C ILE A 4 -11.85 0.49 -9.95
N ILE A 5 -13.07 0.76 -10.42
CA ILE A 5 -14.32 0.65 -9.67
C ILE A 5 -14.59 -0.80 -9.22
N ASP A 6 -14.33 -1.78 -10.08
CA ASP A 6 -14.58 -3.19 -9.78
C ASP A 6 -13.61 -3.68 -8.69
N ILE A 7 -12.33 -3.33 -8.83
CA ILE A 7 -11.29 -3.69 -7.85
C ILE A 7 -11.57 -3.01 -6.50
N GLN A 8 -11.98 -1.74 -6.50
CA GLN A 8 -12.37 -1.06 -5.26
C GLN A 8 -13.54 -1.77 -4.58
N LYS A 9 -14.54 -2.20 -5.35
CA LYS A 9 -15.69 -2.92 -4.81
C LYS A 9 -15.29 -4.27 -4.23
N GLU A 10 -14.44 -5.03 -4.92
CA GLU A 10 -13.90 -6.29 -4.42
C GLU A 10 -13.22 -6.10 -3.05
N ILE A 11 -12.36 -5.08 -2.91
CA ILE A 11 -11.70 -4.77 -1.64
C ILE A 11 -12.73 -4.42 -0.55
N ILE A 12 -13.75 -3.62 -0.87
CA ILE A 12 -14.81 -3.29 0.10
C ILE A 12 -15.54 -4.56 0.55
N ASP A 13 -15.97 -5.39 -0.40
CA ASP A 13 -16.70 -6.63 -0.15
C ASP A 13 -15.84 -7.59 0.72
N GLU A 14 -14.54 -7.72 0.45
CA GLU A 14 -13.58 -8.50 1.26
C GLU A 14 -13.50 -8.01 2.71
N PHE A 15 -13.37 -6.68 2.92
CA PHE A 15 -13.33 -6.10 4.26
C PHE A 15 -14.68 -6.18 4.99
N GLU A 16 -15.81 -6.26 4.29
CA GLU A 16 -17.15 -6.44 4.86
C GLU A 16 -17.40 -7.86 5.37
N MET A 17 -16.66 -8.86 4.89
CA MET A 17 -16.77 -10.25 5.38
C MET A 17 -16.32 -10.40 6.85
N PHE A 18 -15.46 -9.51 7.34
CA PHE A 18 -14.96 -9.53 8.70
C PHE A 18 -15.88 -8.76 9.65
N ASN A 19 -16.38 -9.44 10.68
CA ASN A 19 -17.23 -8.83 11.71
C ASN A 19 -16.43 -8.21 12.87
N ASP A 20 -15.19 -8.65 13.07
CA ASP A 20 -14.30 -8.16 14.12
C ASP A 20 -13.28 -7.17 13.55
N TRP A 21 -13.08 -6.05 14.25
CA TRP A 21 -12.07 -5.06 13.94
C TRP A 21 -10.66 -5.66 13.93
N MET A 22 -10.36 -6.58 14.85
CA MET A 22 -9.04 -7.23 14.89
C MET A 22 -8.75 -8.05 13.64
N GLN A 23 -9.77 -8.70 13.05
CA GLN A 23 -9.61 -9.46 11.81
C GLN A 23 -9.34 -8.53 10.62
N LYS A 24 -10.04 -7.38 10.53
CA LYS A 24 -9.76 -6.36 9.50
C LYS A 24 -8.34 -5.83 9.62
N TYR A 25 -7.88 -5.65 10.86
CA TYR A 25 -6.54 -5.17 11.15
C TYR A 25 -5.45 -6.18 10.73
N GLU A 26 -5.63 -7.46 11.04
CA GLU A 26 -4.73 -8.53 10.59
C GLU A 26 -4.70 -8.64 9.07
N TYR A 27 -5.87 -8.57 8.42
CA TYR A 27 -5.99 -8.61 6.98
C TYR A 27 -5.26 -7.45 6.29
N LEU A 28 -5.40 -6.22 6.82
CA LEU A 28 -4.66 -5.05 6.33
C LEU A 28 -3.14 -5.25 6.40
N ILE A 29 -2.65 -5.82 7.51
CA ILE A 29 -1.23 -6.13 7.69
C ILE A 29 -0.75 -7.15 6.64
N ASP A 30 -1.55 -8.18 6.37
CA ASP A 30 -1.20 -9.21 5.39
C ASP A 30 -1.17 -8.65 3.96
N LEU A 31 -2.14 -7.81 3.59
CA LEU A 31 -2.08 -7.06 2.32
C LEU A 31 -0.80 -6.24 2.20
N GLY A 32 -0.41 -5.54 3.28
CA GLY A 32 0.83 -4.79 3.33
C GLY A 32 2.09 -5.67 3.17
N LYS A 33 2.08 -6.93 3.64
CA LYS A 33 3.22 -7.86 3.46
C LYS A 33 3.40 -8.28 2.02
N ASP A 34 2.30 -8.46 1.29
CA ASP A 34 2.29 -8.91 -0.11
C ASP A 34 2.68 -7.82 -1.11
N LEU A 35 2.69 -6.56 -0.67
CA LEU A 35 3.15 -5.45 -1.52
C LEU A 35 4.59 -5.63 -2.02
N PRO A 36 4.85 -5.38 -3.32
CA PRO A 36 6.19 -5.40 -3.88
C PRO A 36 7.16 -4.49 -3.12
N LYS A 37 8.34 -5.02 -2.79
CA LYS A 37 9.34 -4.24 -2.08
C LYS A 37 9.86 -3.09 -2.95
N ILE A 38 9.91 -1.89 -2.37
CA ILE A 38 10.65 -0.78 -2.98
C ILE A 38 12.14 -1.13 -3.07
N LYS A 39 12.78 -0.81 -4.20
CA LYS A 39 14.23 -1.04 -4.36
C LYS A 39 15.01 -0.10 -3.43
N GLU A 40 16.09 -0.59 -2.83
CA GLU A 40 16.88 0.17 -1.85
C GLU A 40 17.36 1.54 -2.37
N LYS A 41 17.72 1.62 -3.66
CA LYS A 41 18.11 2.88 -4.31
C LYS A 41 17.04 3.99 -4.27
N TYR A 42 15.79 3.63 -4.02
CA TYR A 42 14.67 4.56 -3.89
C TYR A 42 14.28 4.85 -2.43
N LYS A 43 14.92 4.21 -1.44
CA LYS A 43 14.74 4.53 -0.01
C LYS A 43 15.61 5.73 0.39
N THR A 44 15.44 6.85 -0.30
CA THR A 44 16.19 8.10 -0.06
C THR A 44 15.31 9.12 0.65
N GLU A 45 15.92 10.12 1.30
CA GLU A 45 15.19 11.21 1.98
C GLU A 45 14.26 12.00 1.04
N ASN A 46 14.60 12.06 -0.27
CA ASN A 46 13.76 12.74 -1.26
C ASN A 46 12.44 12.01 -1.52
N ASN A 47 12.39 10.70 -1.28
CA ASN A 47 11.19 9.89 -1.46
C ASN A 47 10.42 9.69 -0.15
N VAL A 48 10.85 10.32 0.96
CA VAL A 48 10.16 10.23 2.24
C VAL A 48 8.93 11.13 2.22
N ILE A 49 7.77 10.57 2.55
CA ILE A 49 6.55 11.35 2.80
C ILE A 49 6.71 12.04 4.16
N LYS A 50 6.68 13.37 4.15
CA LYS A 50 6.81 14.19 5.37
C LYS A 50 5.46 14.28 6.09
N GLY A 51 5.51 14.35 7.42
CA GLY A 51 4.32 14.52 8.26
C GLY A 51 3.72 13.23 8.83
N CYS A 52 4.24 12.06 8.44
CA CYS A 52 3.89 10.79 9.04
C CYS A 52 4.71 10.53 10.32
N GLN A 53 4.09 9.92 11.34
CA GLN A 53 4.81 9.45 12.53
C GLN A 53 5.77 8.29 12.19
N SER A 54 5.39 7.48 11.20
CA SER A 54 6.24 6.45 10.59
C SER A 54 6.96 6.99 9.36
N LYS A 55 8.10 6.39 9.04
CA LYS A 55 8.86 6.72 7.83
C LYS A 55 8.27 5.93 6.67
N VAL A 56 7.67 6.65 5.72
CA VAL A 56 7.09 6.09 4.50
C VAL A 56 7.90 6.58 3.31
N TRP A 57 8.31 5.66 2.46
CA TRP A 57 8.94 5.96 1.18
C TRP A 57 7.95 5.69 0.04
N LEU A 58 7.84 6.62 -0.89
CA LEU A 58 7.03 6.48 -2.10
C LEU A 58 7.90 6.79 -3.32
N HIS A 59 7.91 5.87 -4.27
CA HIS A 59 8.52 6.07 -5.58
C HIS A 59 7.46 5.93 -6.66
N ALA A 60 7.45 6.87 -7.60
CA ALA A 60 6.60 6.85 -8.77
C ALA A 60 7.47 6.81 -10.03
N GLU A 61 7.19 5.88 -10.94
CA GLU A 61 7.85 5.75 -12.22
C GLU A 61 6.81 5.81 -13.33
N GLY A 62 6.99 6.71 -14.31
CA GLY A 62 6.17 6.74 -15.51
C GLY A 62 6.59 5.60 -16.45
N LYS A 63 5.65 4.73 -16.83
CA LYS A 63 5.83 3.74 -17.89
C LYS A 63 4.67 3.81 -18.86
N GLU A 64 4.97 4.17 -20.10
CA GLU A 64 3.96 4.39 -21.14
C GLU A 64 2.94 5.43 -20.65
N ASP A 65 1.64 5.10 -20.69
CA ASP A 65 0.54 5.95 -20.22
C ASP A 65 0.14 5.67 -18.77
N LYS A 66 1.02 5.04 -17.97
CA LYS A 66 0.72 4.69 -16.57
C LYS A 66 1.81 5.17 -15.63
N ILE A 67 1.41 5.45 -14.40
CA ILE A 67 2.32 5.69 -13.29
C ILE A 67 2.33 4.43 -12.43
N ILE A 68 3.52 3.87 -12.22
CA ILE A 68 3.74 2.73 -11.34
C ILE A 68 4.26 3.25 -10.01
N TYR A 69 3.53 2.95 -8.94
CA TYR A 69 3.92 3.30 -7.57
C TYR A 69 4.58 2.11 -6.88
N ALA A 70 5.65 2.40 -6.14
CA ALA A 70 6.24 1.48 -5.18
C ALA A 70 6.37 2.20 -3.85
N ALA A 71 5.81 1.61 -2.79
CA ALA A 71 5.81 2.20 -1.46
C ALA A 71 6.34 1.21 -0.43
N ASP A 72 6.93 1.72 0.64
CA ASP A 72 7.33 0.93 1.80
C ASP A 72 7.29 1.80 3.06
N SER A 73 7.18 1.16 4.22
CA SER A 73 7.07 1.84 5.51
C SER A 73 7.82 1.07 6.58
N ASN A 74 8.40 1.78 7.55
CA ASN A 74 8.99 1.14 8.74
C ASN A 74 7.93 0.69 9.77
N ALA A 75 6.68 1.10 9.60
CA ALA A 75 5.53 0.63 10.37
C ALA A 75 4.67 -0.31 9.54
N ILE A 76 4.25 -1.42 10.15
CA ILE A 76 3.52 -2.51 9.49
C ILE A 76 2.15 -2.05 9.00
N ILE A 77 1.42 -1.29 9.82
CA ILE A 77 0.06 -0.81 9.48
C ILE A 77 0.11 0.16 8.31
N THR A 78 0.98 1.17 8.35
CA THR A 78 1.06 2.20 7.31
C THR A 78 1.44 1.64 5.94
N LYS A 79 1.92 0.39 5.88
CA LYS A 79 2.24 -0.30 4.64
C LYS A 79 1.00 -0.93 3.99
N GLY A 80 0.01 -1.36 4.77
CA GLY A 80 -1.27 -1.87 4.27
C GLY A 80 -2.21 -0.72 3.96
#